data_AF-A0ABD6J1K8-F1
#
_entry.id   AF-A0ABD6J1K8-F1
#
_cell.length_a   1.000
_cell.length_b   1.000
_cell.length_c   1.000
_cell.angle_alpha   90.00
_cell.angle_beta   90.00
_cell.angle_gamma   90.00
#
_symmetry.space_group_name_H-M   'P 1'
#
loop_
_entity.id
_entity.type
_entity.pdbx_description
1 polymer ?
#
loop_
_entity_poly.entity_id
_entity_poly.type
_entity_poly.pdbx_seq_one_letter_code
_entity_poly.pdbx_strand_id
1 'polypeptide(L)'
;GDGGGGTTREMAGRAARLRDLEGSPTVVWETPGAFFGKAAAEYPDAPVWVGELYLELHRATLTSQAGTKRGNRRSEHLLREAELWAATAAVRTGHPYPYEELDRIWKTVLLHQFHDILPGSSIAWVHREARATYARVAGELEAVIAGAQRALAGEGTRELVFNAAPYEHAGVPAAGARPAPGAGAGAVPEPRAAGGYVLDNGLLHVEIDARGLIVSARDLTADRESVAPGAAAGLLQLHQDLPNMWDAWDVDSFCRNTVTDLTDADGIGVGEDGASVRIVRSFGDSRATQVFSLPRGERRLVVDTEVDWHETEKILKLAFPLDLHAERYASETQFGHVFRPTHTNTSWEAARFEACNHRFV
;
A
#
# COMPACT_ATOMS: atom_id res chain seq x y z
N GLY A 1 14.18 -0.73 -27.65
CA GLY A 1 13.83 -1.22 -26.30
C GLY A 1 14.35 -0.22 -25.28
N ASP A 2 13.85 -0.25 -24.04
CA ASP A 2 14.31 0.58 -22.90
C ASP A 2 14.51 2.06 -23.23
N GLY A 3 13.49 2.67 -23.86
CA GLY A 3 13.54 4.07 -24.31
C GLY A 3 14.34 4.34 -25.60
N GLY A 4 14.97 3.31 -26.19
CA GLY A 4 15.65 3.37 -27.48
C GLY A 4 14.80 2.95 -28.68
N GLY A 5 15.40 3.03 -29.87
CA GLY A 5 14.75 2.70 -31.15
C GLY A 5 14.28 1.25 -31.28
N GLY A 6 13.46 1.03 -32.32
CA GLY A 6 12.99 -0.30 -32.72
C GLY A 6 14.01 -1.08 -33.55
N THR A 7 13.54 -2.11 -34.24
CA THR A 7 14.35 -2.98 -35.11
C THR A 7 15.07 -2.19 -36.20
N THR A 8 16.38 -2.41 -36.36
CA THR A 8 17.18 -1.74 -37.40
C THR A 8 17.15 -2.48 -38.74
N ARG A 9 17.56 -1.80 -39.81
CA ARG A 9 17.68 -2.39 -41.16
C ARG A 9 18.68 -3.56 -41.18
N GLU A 10 19.77 -3.45 -40.44
CA GLU A 10 20.81 -4.47 -40.33
C GLU A 10 20.27 -5.72 -39.62
N MET A 11 19.42 -5.54 -38.60
CA MET A 11 18.75 -6.65 -37.92
C MET A 11 17.80 -7.40 -38.88
N ALA A 12 17.02 -6.67 -39.68
CA ALA A 12 16.18 -7.27 -40.71
C ALA A 12 17.01 -8.00 -41.78
N GLY A 13 18.11 -7.40 -42.23
CA GLY A 13 19.04 -8.03 -43.17
C GLY A 13 19.74 -9.26 -42.60
N ARG A 14 20.04 -9.29 -41.29
CA ARG A 14 20.58 -10.48 -40.61
C ARG A 14 19.54 -11.59 -40.56
N ALA A 15 18.30 -11.28 -40.17
CA ALA A 15 17.25 -12.28 -40.12
C ALA A 15 16.95 -12.90 -41.50
N ALA A 16 17.04 -12.12 -42.58
CA ALA A 16 16.90 -12.65 -43.93
C ALA A 16 18.03 -13.66 -44.28
N ARG A 17 19.28 -13.38 -43.89
CA ARG A 17 20.42 -14.27 -44.12
C ARG A 17 20.39 -15.54 -43.24
N LEU A 18 19.85 -15.42 -42.03
CA LEU A 18 19.74 -16.52 -41.07
C LEU A 18 18.43 -17.32 -41.20
N ARG A 19 17.58 -16.99 -42.17
CA ARG A 19 16.26 -17.64 -42.34
C ARG A 19 16.38 -19.18 -42.40
N ASP A 20 17.37 -19.67 -43.13
CA ASP A 20 17.60 -21.09 -43.38
C ASP A 20 19.11 -21.37 -43.54
N LEU A 21 19.88 -20.91 -42.55
CA LEU A 21 21.33 -21.15 -42.52
C LEU A 21 21.59 -22.54 -41.93
N GLU A 22 22.30 -23.39 -42.68
CA GLU A 22 22.66 -24.73 -42.24
C GLU A 22 23.34 -24.71 -40.86
N GLY A 23 22.86 -25.57 -39.94
CA GLY A 23 23.32 -25.63 -38.56
C GLY A 23 22.68 -24.61 -37.60
N SER A 24 21.75 -23.76 -38.07
CA SER A 24 20.96 -22.85 -37.24
C SER A 24 19.46 -23.20 -37.26
N PRO A 25 18.69 -22.85 -36.21
CA PRO A 25 17.23 -22.92 -36.27
C PRO A 25 16.67 -22.04 -37.40
N THR A 26 15.62 -22.51 -38.06
CA THR A 26 14.89 -21.72 -39.07
C THR A 26 14.24 -20.50 -38.42
N VAL A 27 14.48 -19.31 -38.97
CA VAL A 27 13.94 -18.05 -38.45
C VAL A 27 12.80 -17.54 -39.32
N VAL A 28 11.61 -17.38 -38.74
CA VAL A 28 10.41 -16.86 -39.41
C VAL A 28 9.96 -15.57 -38.74
N TRP A 29 9.68 -14.55 -39.54
CA TRP A 29 9.08 -13.29 -39.07
C TRP A 29 7.57 -13.40 -39.16
N GLU A 30 6.91 -13.31 -38.01
CA GLU A 30 5.47 -13.40 -37.91
C GLU A 30 4.93 -12.56 -36.77
N THR A 31 3.62 -12.44 -36.70
CA THR A 31 2.95 -11.76 -35.59
C THR A 31 2.89 -12.67 -34.36
N PRO A 32 2.84 -12.11 -33.14
CA PRO A 32 2.65 -12.90 -31.94
C PRO A 32 1.43 -13.83 -31.99
N GLY A 33 0.33 -13.40 -32.62
CA GLY A 33 -0.88 -14.21 -32.76
C GLY A 33 -0.68 -15.48 -33.60
N ALA A 34 0.07 -15.38 -34.71
CA ALA A 34 0.40 -16.54 -35.53
C ALA A 34 1.32 -17.52 -34.78
N PHE A 35 2.30 -17.00 -34.04
CA PHE A 35 3.17 -17.82 -33.19
C PHE A 35 2.37 -18.57 -32.12
N PHE A 36 1.57 -17.87 -31.31
CA PHE A 36 0.83 -18.49 -30.21
C PHE A 36 -0.23 -19.50 -30.70
N GLY A 37 -0.83 -19.28 -31.87
CA GLY A 37 -1.72 -20.25 -32.50
C GLY A 37 -1.03 -21.58 -32.82
N LYS A 38 0.21 -21.53 -33.33
CA LYS A 38 1.02 -22.73 -33.59
C LYS A 38 1.52 -23.37 -32.29
N ALA A 39 2.04 -22.57 -31.36
CA ALA A 39 2.57 -23.04 -30.08
C ALA A 39 1.50 -23.80 -29.27
N ALA A 40 0.26 -23.29 -29.24
CA ALA A 40 -0.85 -23.98 -28.58
C ALA A 40 -1.23 -25.31 -29.25
N ALA A 41 -1.09 -25.42 -30.57
CA ALA A 41 -1.34 -26.66 -31.31
C ALA A 41 -0.20 -27.69 -31.16
N GLU A 42 1.04 -27.22 -31.04
CA GLU A 42 2.24 -28.04 -30.88
C GLU A 42 2.40 -28.58 -29.45
N TYR A 43 1.90 -27.84 -28.45
CA TYR A 43 2.08 -28.18 -27.04
C TYR A 43 0.75 -28.33 -26.29
N PRO A 44 -0.03 -29.40 -26.59
CA PRO A 44 -1.37 -29.59 -26.00
C PRO A 44 -1.33 -29.85 -24.48
N ASP A 45 -0.23 -30.42 -23.97
CA ASP A 45 -0.04 -30.76 -22.56
C ASP A 45 0.97 -29.81 -21.89
N ALA A 46 0.74 -28.50 -22.03
CA ALA A 46 1.63 -27.48 -21.46
C ALA A 46 1.63 -27.52 -19.91
N PRO A 47 2.79 -27.31 -19.26
CA PRO A 47 2.89 -27.17 -17.81
C PRO A 47 2.00 -26.04 -17.30
N VAL A 48 1.32 -26.29 -16.19
CA VAL A 48 0.39 -25.34 -15.57
C VAL A 48 1.06 -24.66 -14.38
N TRP A 49 1.04 -23.33 -14.37
CA TRP A 49 1.37 -22.53 -13.20
C TRP A 49 0.08 -22.02 -12.54
N VAL A 50 -0.11 -22.32 -11.25
CA VAL A 50 -1.29 -21.87 -10.49
C VAL A 50 -0.84 -20.86 -9.44
N GLY A 51 -1.44 -19.67 -9.47
CA GLY A 51 -1.17 -18.59 -8.51
C GLY A 51 -0.23 -17.52 -9.07
N GLU A 52 0.49 -16.87 -8.17
CA GLU A 52 1.36 -15.72 -8.49
C GLU A 52 2.63 -16.16 -9.24
N LEU A 53 2.93 -15.50 -10.37
CA LEU A 53 4.26 -15.52 -10.99
C LEU A 53 5.16 -14.53 -10.24
N TYR A 54 5.68 -14.96 -9.09
CA TYR A 54 6.50 -14.11 -8.24
C TYR A 54 7.84 -13.82 -8.92
N LEU A 55 8.13 -12.54 -9.17
CA LEU A 55 9.42 -12.11 -9.68
C LEU A 55 10.42 -12.07 -8.51
N GLU A 56 11.42 -12.94 -8.55
CA GLU A 56 12.43 -13.07 -7.50
C GLU A 56 13.49 -11.95 -7.51
N LEU A 57 13.13 -10.77 -8.03
CA LEU A 57 13.98 -9.60 -8.27
C LEU A 57 13.15 -8.33 -8.11
N HIS A 58 13.81 -7.19 -7.99
CA HIS A 58 13.25 -5.84 -7.95
C HIS A 58 12.28 -5.60 -6.79
N ARG A 59 12.61 -6.11 -5.58
CA ARG A 59 11.73 -6.02 -4.40
C ARG A 59 11.65 -4.62 -3.77
N ALA A 60 12.65 -3.76 -3.95
CA ALA A 60 12.57 -2.37 -3.48
C ALA A 60 11.48 -1.59 -4.21
N THR A 61 11.07 -2.03 -5.40
CA THR A 61 9.94 -1.41 -6.12
C THR A 61 8.64 -1.38 -5.34
N LEU A 62 8.51 -2.21 -4.30
CA LEU A 62 7.37 -2.23 -3.38
C LEU A 62 7.36 -1.02 -2.43
N THR A 63 8.52 -0.50 -2.06
CA THR A 63 8.69 0.51 -0.99
C THR A 63 9.27 1.84 -1.48
N SER A 64 10.11 1.82 -2.52
CA SER A 64 10.69 3.01 -3.16
C SER A 64 9.62 4.03 -3.57
N GLN A 65 9.92 5.33 -3.49
CA GLN A 65 8.99 6.40 -3.88
C GLN A 65 7.59 6.29 -3.24
N ALA A 66 7.53 6.09 -1.91
CA ALA A 66 6.29 5.94 -1.15
C ALA A 66 5.24 7.05 -1.42
N GLY A 67 5.69 8.30 -1.62
CA GLY A 67 4.80 9.41 -1.97
C GLY A 67 4.05 9.22 -3.30
N THR A 68 4.70 8.61 -4.31
CA THR A 68 4.08 8.28 -5.60
C THR A 68 3.03 7.19 -5.42
N LYS A 69 3.35 6.13 -4.67
CA LYS A 69 2.42 5.02 -4.39
C LYS A 69 1.20 5.48 -3.59
N ARG A 70 1.39 6.34 -2.58
CA ARG A 70 0.31 6.98 -1.83
C ARG A 70 -0.58 7.84 -2.73
N GLY A 71 0.02 8.62 -3.63
CA GLY A 71 -0.68 9.43 -4.63
C GLY A 71 -1.54 8.57 -5.58
N ASN A 72 -0.97 7.48 -6.11
CA ASN A 72 -1.71 6.51 -6.93
C ASN A 72 -2.90 5.95 -6.15
N ARG A 73 -2.66 5.44 -4.94
CA ARG A 73 -3.69 4.80 -4.14
C ARG A 73 -4.84 5.75 -3.80
N ARG A 74 -4.51 6.98 -3.39
CA ARG A 74 -5.50 8.04 -3.14
C ARG A 74 -6.31 8.34 -4.41
N SER A 75 -5.65 8.41 -5.57
CA SER A 75 -6.32 8.68 -6.85
C SER A 75 -7.28 7.56 -7.27
N GLU A 76 -6.90 6.29 -7.07
CA GLU A 76 -7.80 5.13 -7.30
C GLU A 76 -9.06 5.20 -6.43
N HIS A 77 -8.91 5.53 -5.15
CA HIS A 77 -10.05 5.69 -4.24
C HIS A 77 -10.94 6.86 -4.64
N LEU A 78 -10.33 8.01 -4.94
CA LEU A 78 -11.05 9.20 -5.37
C LEU A 78 -11.76 8.99 -6.71
N LEU A 79 -11.17 8.27 -7.67
CA LEU A 79 -11.82 7.95 -8.94
C LEU A 79 -13.08 7.12 -8.74
N ARG A 80 -12.96 6.03 -7.95
CA ARG A 80 -14.13 5.20 -7.58
C ARG A 80 -15.22 6.05 -6.93
N GLU A 81 -14.85 6.92 -5.99
CA GLU A 81 -15.79 7.75 -5.25
C GLU A 81 -16.44 8.83 -6.14
N ALA A 82 -15.65 9.47 -7.01
CA ALA A 82 -16.13 10.44 -7.99
C ALA A 82 -17.15 9.81 -8.94
N GLU A 83 -16.86 8.63 -9.49
CA GLU A 83 -17.80 7.90 -10.37
C GLU A 83 -19.07 7.51 -9.62
N LEU A 84 -18.95 7.00 -8.39
CA LEU A 84 -20.10 6.64 -7.55
C LEU A 84 -21.04 7.83 -7.36
N TRP A 85 -20.52 8.95 -6.87
CA TRP A 85 -21.36 10.10 -6.55
C TRP A 85 -21.84 10.82 -7.80
N ALA A 86 -21.01 10.97 -8.82
CA ALA A 86 -21.41 11.61 -10.08
C ALA A 86 -22.51 10.81 -10.79
N ALA A 87 -22.39 9.48 -10.86
CA ALA A 87 -23.44 8.63 -11.44
C ALA A 87 -24.73 8.70 -10.61
N THR A 88 -24.61 8.69 -9.28
CA THR A 88 -25.77 8.80 -8.38
C THR A 88 -26.48 10.15 -8.55
N ALA A 89 -25.74 11.26 -8.60
CA ALA A 89 -26.28 12.59 -8.84
C ALA A 89 -26.95 12.68 -10.21
N ALA A 90 -26.33 12.15 -11.26
CA ALA A 90 -26.90 12.14 -12.60
C ALA A 90 -28.25 11.42 -12.67
N VAL A 91 -28.35 10.24 -12.05
CA VAL A 91 -29.59 9.45 -12.04
C VAL A 91 -30.66 10.07 -11.13
N ARG A 92 -30.28 10.63 -9.97
CA ARG A 92 -31.24 11.08 -8.95
C ARG A 92 -31.73 12.50 -9.14
N THR A 93 -30.89 13.39 -9.67
CA THR A 93 -31.17 14.83 -9.72
C THR A 93 -31.04 15.42 -11.11
N GLY A 94 -30.56 14.65 -12.09
CA GLY A 94 -30.27 15.14 -13.44
C GLY A 94 -28.98 15.96 -13.52
N HIS A 95 -28.13 15.92 -12.49
CA HIS A 95 -26.82 16.57 -12.53
C HIS A 95 -25.95 16.00 -13.67
N PRO A 96 -25.29 16.82 -14.50
CA PRO A 96 -24.49 16.29 -15.62
C PRO A 96 -23.39 15.34 -15.13
N TYR A 97 -23.27 14.18 -15.77
CA TYR A 97 -22.15 13.28 -15.51
C TYR A 97 -20.88 13.78 -16.24
N PRO A 98 -19.76 14.01 -15.54
CA PRO A 98 -18.56 14.63 -16.11
C PRO A 98 -17.70 13.60 -16.86
N TYR A 99 -18.24 13.02 -17.94
CA TYR A 99 -17.60 11.91 -18.66
C TYR A 99 -16.21 12.27 -19.20
N GLU A 100 -16.09 13.38 -19.92
CA GLU A 100 -14.83 13.79 -20.56
C GLU A 100 -13.73 14.12 -19.55
N GLU A 101 -14.13 14.69 -18.41
CA GLU A 101 -13.21 14.99 -17.32
C GLU A 101 -12.68 13.71 -16.66
N LEU A 102 -13.57 12.77 -16.34
CA LEU A 102 -13.19 11.48 -15.74
C LEU A 102 -12.36 10.62 -16.69
N ASP A 103 -12.69 10.57 -18.00
CA ASP A 103 -11.89 9.85 -19.00
C ASP A 103 -10.44 10.37 -19.08
N ARG A 104 -10.27 11.70 -19.10
CA ARG A 104 -8.94 12.31 -19.07
C ARG A 104 -8.20 12.00 -17.77
N ILE A 105 -8.87 12.05 -16.62
CA ILE A 105 -8.24 11.77 -15.32
C ILE A 105 -7.83 10.29 -15.25
N TRP A 106 -8.69 9.36 -15.66
CA TRP A 106 -8.35 7.93 -15.75
C TRP A 106 -7.11 7.69 -16.60
N LYS A 107 -7.05 8.25 -17.82
CA LYS A 107 -5.88 8.14 -18.70
C LYS A 107 -4.62 8.72 -18.04
N THR A 108 -4.75 9.82 -17.31
CA THR A 108 -3.64 10.44 -16.57
C THR A 108 -3.14 9.53 -15.44
N VAL A 109 -4.03 8.94 -14.65
CA VAL A 109 -3.66 8.00 -13.58
C VAL A 109 -3.00 6.76 -14.17
N LEU A 110 -3.60 6.15 -15.19
CA LEU A 110 -3.06 4.95 -15.86
C LEU A 110 -1.68 5.19 -16.47
N LEU A 111 -1.42 6.38 -17.03
CA LEU A 111 -0.08 6.76 -17.50
C LEU A 111 0.96 6.70 -16.37
N HIS A 112 0.58 7.15 -15.17
CA HIS A 112 1.47 7.14 -14.00
C HIS A 112 1.55 5.78 -13.30
N GLN A 113 0.76 4.80 -13.72
CA GLN A 113 0.87 3.39 -13.33
C GLN A 113 1.87 2.60 -14.21
N PHE A 114 2.55 3.27 -15.14
CA PHE A 114 3.61 2.65 -15.94
C PHE A 114 4.66 1.97 -15.05
N HIS A 115 5.20 0.85 -15.52
CA HIS A 115 6.03 -0.07 -14.74
C HIS A 115 7.37 0.52 -14.26
N ASP A 116 7.79 1.68 -14.79
CA ASP A 116 8.95 2.40 -14.25
C ASP A 116 8.60 3.64 -13.42
N ILE A 117 7.34 4.10 -13.46
CA ILE A 117 6.89 5.28 -12.73
C ILE A 117 6.39 4.89 -11.35
N LEU A 118 5.37 4.02 -11.27
CA LEU A 118 4.73 3.62 -10.02
C LEU A 118 5.65 2.76 -9.14
N PRO A 119 6.38 1.78 -9.69
CA PRO A 119 7.44 1.05 -9.00
C PRO A 119 8.54 1.94 -8.39
N GLY A 120 8.74 3.15 -8.91
CA GLY A 120 9.70 4.09 -8.33
C GLY A 120 11.11 3.95 -8.89
N SER A 121 11.22 3.46 -10.12
CA SER A 121 12.46 3.08 -10.81
C SER A 121 12.89 4.07 -11.90
N SER A 122 12.38 5.30 -11.85
CA SER A 122 12.73 6.34 -12.82
C SER A 122 13.67 7.37 -12.20
N ILE A 123 14.17 8.29 -13.03
CA ILE A 123 14.95 9.43 -12.53
C ILE A 123 14.08 10.37 -11.68
N ALA A 124 14.73 11.14 -10.80
CA ALA A 124 14.07 12.02 -9.85
C ALA A 124 13.06 13.01 -10.48
N TRP A 125 13.30 13.45 -11.72
CA TRP A 125 12.39 14.35 -12.43
C TRP A 125 11.00 13.72 -12.65
N VAL A 126 10.97 12.46 -13.10
CA VAL A 126 9.72 11.70 -13.33
C VAL A 126 8.92 11.58 -12.04
N HIS A 127 9.57 11.32 -10.91
CA HIS A 127 8.87 11.21 -9.62
C HIS A 127 8.37 12.55 -9.07
N ARG A 128 9.07 13.66 -9.32
CA ARG A 128 8.56 15.01 -9.00
C ARG A 128 7.29 15.31 -9.81
N GLU A 129 7.30 15.01 -11.11
CA GLU A 129 6.15 15.20 -11.98
C GLU A 129 4.97 14.30 -11.59
N ALA A 130 5.24 13.02 -11.28
CA ALA A 130 4.22 12.09 -10.84
C ALA A 130 3.51 12.56 -9.56
N ARG A 131 4.26 13.01 -8.54
CA ARG A 131 3.68 13.54 -7.30
C ARG A 131 2.85 14.80 -7.54
N ALA A 132 3.35 15.73 -8.35
CA ALA A 132 2.61 16.95 -8.69
C ALA A 132 1.31 16.63 -9.46
N THR A 133 1.37 15.67 -10.39
CA THR A 133 0.20 15.23 -11.15
C THR A 133 -0.82 14.55 -10.26
N TYR A 134 -0.43 13.65 -9.36
CA TYR A 134 -1.36 13.03 -8.42
C TYR A 134 -2.01 14.04 -7.48
N ALA A 135 -1.29 15.06 -7.01
CA ALA A 135 -1.87 16.12 -6.19
C ALA A 135 -2.93 16.93 -6.97
N ARG A 136 -2.66 17.27 -8.23
CA ARG A 136 -3.61 17.94 -9.13
C ARG A 136 -4.85 17.06 -9.38
N VAL A 137 -4.65 15.80 -9.74
CA VAL A 137 -5.72 14.82 -9.96
C VAL A 137 -6.61 14.68 -8.72
N ALA A 138 -6.01 14.62 -7.52
CA ALA A 138 -6.77 14.55 -6.28
C ALA A 138 -7.70 15.77 -6.10
N GLY A 139 -7.20 16.99 -6.34
CA GLY A 139 -8.01 18.21 -6.26
C GLY A 139 -9.15 18.25 -7.29
N GLU A 140 -8.90 17.78 -8.52
CA GLU A 140 -9.94 17.66 -9.56
C GLU A 140 -11.05 16.67 -9.16
N LEU A 141 -10.67 15.49 -8.66
CA LEU A 141 -11.62 14.48 -8.22
C LEU A 141 -12.41 14.90 -6.99
N GLU A 142 -11.76 15.57 -6.02
CA GLU A 142 -12.44 16.13 -4.84
C GLU A 142 -13.47 17.21 -5.25
N ALA A 143 -13.18 18.00 -6.29
CA ALA A 143 -14.15 18.95 -6.84
C ALA A 143 -15.35 18.25 -7.50
N VAL A 144 -15.12 17.18 -8.27
CA VAL A 144 -16.19 16.35 -8.86
C VAL A 144 -17.06 15.73 -7.76
N ILE A 145 -16.43 15.11 -6.75
CA ILE A 145 -17.11 14.51 -5.60
C ILE A 145 -17.97 15.55 -4.88
N ALA A 146 -17.38 16.71 -4.54
CA ALA A 146 -18.09 17.76 -3.83
C ALA A 146 -19.25 18.34 -4.66
N GLY A 147 -19.08 18.47 -5.98
CA GLY A 147 -20.15 18.89 -6.90
C GLY A 147 -21.33 17.92 -6.89
N ALA A 148 -21.05 16.63 -7.03
CA ALA A 148 -22.07 15.58 -6.99
C ALA A 148 -22.76 15.47 -5.62
N GLN A 149 -21.99 15.52 -4.53
CA GLN A 149 -22.52 15.50 -3.16
C GLN A 149 -23.41 16.71 -2.86
N ARG A 150 -23.02 17.91 -3.30
CA ARG A 150 -23.88 19.12 -3.19
C ARG A 150 -25.19 18.95 -3.97
N ALA A 151 -25.12 18.44 -5.20
CA ALA A 151 -26.31 18.18 -6.00
C ALA A 151 -27.25 17.16 -5.32
N LEU A 152 -26.71 16.18 -4.62
CA LEU A 152 -27.49 15.17 -3.86
C LEU A 152 -28.02 15.69 -2.53
N ALA A 153 -27.23 16.46 -1.79
CA ALA A 153 -27.58 16.99 -0.47
C ALA A 153 -28.59 18.15 -0.53
N GLY A 154 -28.52 18.97 -1.58
CA GLY A 154 -29.23 20.24 -1.66
C GLY A 154 -28.63 21.31 -0.74
N GLU A 155 -29.37 22.41 -0.54
CA GLU A 155 -28.97 23.50 0.35
C GLU A 155 -29.60 23.33 1.75
N GLY A 156 -28.82 23.60 2.80
CA GLY A 156 -29.29 23.51 4.19
C GLY A 156 -28.20 23.81 5.22
N THR A 157 -28.58 23.82 6.49
CA THR A 157 -27.66 24.09 7.63
C THR A 157 -27.17 22.83 8.35
N ARG A 158 -27.67 21.66 7.95
CA ARG A 158 -27.33 20.37 8.56
C ARG A 158 -26.15 19.76 7.82
N GLU A 159 -25.08 19.49 8.55
CA GLU A 159 -23.94 18.77 8.03
C GLU A 159 -24.29 17.29 7.76
N LEU A 160 -23.89 16.80 6.59
CA LEU A 160 -24.07 15.42 6.16
C LEU A 160 -22.72 14.75 5.95
N VAL A 161 -22.62 13.49 6.34
CA VAL A 161 -21.49 12.61 6.05
C VAL A 161 -21.93 11.59 5.00
N PHE A 162 -21.13 11.47 3.94
CA PHE A 162 -21.32 10.51 2.86
C PHE A 162 -20.39 9.32 3.07
N ASN A 163 -20.90 8.11 2.85
CA ASN A 163 -20.14 6.87 2.94
C ASN A 163 -20.03 6.24 1.54
N ALA A 164 -18.85 6.33 0.93
CA ALA A 164 -18.57 5.72 -0.36
C ALA A 164 -18.23 4.21 -0.26
N ALA A 165 -18.16 3.62 0.95
CA ALA A 165 -17.88 2.20 1.13
C ALA A 165 -19.10 1.33 0.77
N PRO A 166 -18.90 0.08 0.35
CA PRO A 166 -19.98 -0.86 0.05
C PRO A 166 -20.59 -1.52 1.30
N TYR A 167 -20.29 -1.03 2.50
CA TYR A 167 -20.80 -1.50 3.77
C TYR A 167 -21.06 -0.31 4.71
N GLU A 168 -21.85 -0.52 5.76
CA GLU A 168 -22.12 0.52 6.77
C GLU A 168 -20.84 0.90 7.52
N HIS A 169 -20.57 2.20 7.63
CA HIS A 169 -19.42 2.70 8.37
C HIS A 169 -19.85 3.83 9.30
N ALA A 170 -19.50 3.72 10.58
CA ALA A 170 -19.90 4.67 11.63
C ALA A 170 -21.41 5.00 11.65
N GLY A 171 -22.26 4.00 11.38
CA GLY A 171 -23.72 4.17 11.33
C GLY A 171 -24.26 4.85 10.07
N VAL A 172 -23.40 5.15 9.08
CA VAL A 172 -23.78 5.66 7.76
C VAL A 172 -23.89 4.49 6.79
N PRO A 173 -25.07 4.26 6.14
CA PRO A 173 -25.27 3.11 5.26
C PRO A 173 -24.33 3.13 4.06
N ALA A 174 -24.07 1.94 3.50
CA ALA A 174 -23.26 1.76 2.30
C ALA A 174 -23.74 2.63 1.14
N ALA A 175 -22.81 3.31 0.45
CA ALA A 175 -23.10 4.22 -0.66
C ALA A 175 -24.23 5.24 -0.34
N GLY A 176 -24.32 5.66 0.92
CA GLY A 176 -25.38 6.53 1.43
C GLY A 176 -24.84 7.74 2.18
N ALA A 177 -25.76 8.55 2.70
CA ALA A 177 -25.43 9.73 3.50
C ALA A 177 -26.36 9.83 4.72
N ARG A 178 -25.84 10.40 5.81
CA ARG A 178 -26.60 10.71 7.03
C ARG A 178 -26.11 12.01 7.66
N PRO A 179 -26.90 12.64 8.56
CA PRO A 179 -26.41 13.75 9.37
C PRO A 179 -25.14 13.34 10.11
N ALA A 180 -24.16 14.24 10.20
CA ALA A 180 -22.89 13.96 10.85
C ALA A 180 -23.12 13.41 12.27
N PRO A 181 -22.66 12.18 12.58
CA PRO A 181 -22.72 11.69 13.94
C PRO A 181 -21.82 12.57 14.80
N GLY A 182 -22.25 12.85 16.05
CA GLY A 182 -21.37 13.52 17.00
C GLY A 182 -20.09 12.70 17.17
N ALA A 183 -18.93 13.33 17.08
CA ALA A 183 -17.64 12.66 17.22
C ALA A 183 -17.60 11.91 18.55
N GLY A 184 -17.55 10.58 18.49
CA GLY A 184 -17.28 9.76 19.66
C GLY A 184 -15.80 9.84 19.97
N ALA A 185 -15.43 10.37 21.14
CA ALA A 185 -14.05 10.30 21.61
C ALA A 185 -13.59 8.82 21.68
N GLY A 186 -12.36 8.55 21.24
CA GLY A 186 -11.69 7.25 21.39
C GLY A 186 -11.33 6.94 22.85
N ALA A 187 -10.52 5.91 23.06
CA ALA A 187 -10.00 5.58 24.39
C ALA A 187 -9.18 6.73 24.97
N VAL A 188 -9.42 7.08 26.24
CA VAL A 188 -8.60 8.07 26.95
C VAL A 188 -7.35 7.36 27.48
N PRO A 189 -6.13 7.87 27.21
CA PRO A 189 -4.92 7.24 27.72
C PRO A 189 -4.82 7.33 29.25
N GLU A 190 -4.55 6.20 29.90
CA GLU A 190 -4.32 6.13 31.35
C GLU A 190 -2.83 5.87 31.67
N PRO A 191 -2.19 6.64 32.57
CA PRO A 191 -0.77 6.46 32.86
C PRO A 191 -0.50 5.16 33.63
N ARG A 192 0.60 4.48 33.29
CA ARG A 192 1.06 3.25 33.97
C ARG A 192 2.05 3.55 35.09
N ALA A 193 2.03 2.75 36.17
CA ALA A 193 2.93 2.91 37.31
C ALA A 193 4.42 2.76 36.95
N ALA A 194 4.74 1.88 35.99
CA ALA A 194 6.10 1.67 35.49
C ALA A 194 6.48 2.62 34.33
N GLY A 195 5.64 3.63 34.05
CA GLY A 195 5.76 4.52 32.90
C GLY A 195 5.06 4.00 31.64
N GLY A 196 4.71 4.91 30.75
CA GLY A 196 3.88 4.65 29.58
C GLY A 196 2.38 4.81 29.86
N TYR A 197 1.55 4.24 28.98
CA TYR A 197 0.10 4.47 28.95
C TYR A 197 -0.68 3.20 28.62
N VAL A 198 -1.94 3.16 29.04
CA VAL A 198 -2.93 2.17 28.63
C VAL A 198 -3.98 2.84 27.76
N LEU A 199 -4.36 2.19 26.66
CA LEU A 199 -5.54 2.53 25.87
C LEU A 199 -6.55 1.38 26.01
N ASP A 200 -7.76 1.70 26.47
CA ASP A 200 -8.85 0.73 26.60
C ASP A 200 -10.15 1.32 26.05
N ASN A 201 -10.77 0.63 25.09
CA ASN A 201 -12.07 1.04 24.50
C ASN A 201 -13.22 0.05 24.82
N GLY A 202 -13.00 -0.87 25.78
CA GLY A 202 -13.91 -1.94 26.16
C GLY A 202 -13.90 -3.15 25.21
N LEU A 203 -13.15 -3.10 24.11
CA LEU A 203 -13.00 -4.20 23.15
C LEU A 203 -11.54 -4.65 23.03
N LEU A 204 -10.61 -3.69 23.07
CA LEU A 204 -9.17 -3.91 23.10
C LEU A 204 -8.59 -3.23 24.34
N HIS A 205 -7.61 -3.88 24.96
CA HIS A 205 -6.77 -3.33 26.03
C HIS A 205 -5.31 -3.34 25.56
N VAL A 206 -4.73 -2.16 25.39
CA VAL A 206 -3.38 -2.00 24.81
C VAL A 206 -2.48 -1.30 25.83
N GLU A 207 -1.38 -1.95 26.19
CA GLU A 207 -0.37 -1.41 27.09
C GLU A 207 0.86 -0.94 26.32
N ILE A 208 1.22 0.32 26.51
CA ILE A 208 2.42 0.97 25.97
C ILE A 208 3.38 1.21 27.12
N ASP A 209 4.64 0.80 26.99
CA ASP A 209 5.66 0.94 28.04
C ASP A 209 6.37 2.30 28.04
N ALA A 210 7.31 2.48 28.97
CA ALA A 210 8.13 3.69 29.09
C ALA A 210 9.08 3.93 27.91
N ARG A 211 9.25 2.95 27.00
CA ARG A 211 9.98 3.11 25.75
C ARG A 211 9.05 3.56 24.62
N GLY A 212 7.74 3.59 24.84
CA GLY A 212 6.75 3.91 23.81
C GLY A 212 6.47 2.73 22.89
N LEU A 213 6.70 1.49 23.35
CA LEU A 213 6.44 0.27 22.60
C LEU A 213 5.21 -0.45 23.16
N ILE A 214 4.49 -1.16 22.28
CA ILE A 214 3.29 -1.92 22.65
C ILE A 214 3.75 -3.25 23.23
N VAL A 215 3.55 -3.45 24.53
CA VAL A 215 3.97 -4.68 25.24
C VAL A 215 2.82 -5.66 25.48
N SER A 216 1.58 -5.19 25.32
CA SER A 216 0.37 -6.02 25.32
C SER A 216 -0.68 -5.39 24.41
N ALA A 217 -1.39 -6.21 23.65
CA ALA A 217 -2.56 -5.82 22.86
C ALA A 217 -3.61 -6.93 22.97
N ARG A 218 -4.36 -6.89 24.06
CA ARG A 218 -5.33 -7.92 24.42
C ARG A 218 -6.68 -7.67 23.77
N ASP A 219 -7.19 -8.66 23.06
CA ASP A 219 -8.58 -8.70 22.62
C ASP A 219 -9.46 -9.16 23.78
N LEU A 220 -10.29 -8.25 24.31
CA LEU A 220 -11.16 -8.52 25.46
C LEU A 220 -12.36 -9.40 25.09
N THR A 221 -12.72 -9.47 23.82
CA THR A 221 -13.83 -10.31 23.34
C THR A 221 -13.41 -11.76 23.11
N ALA A 222 -12.18 -11.96 22.62
CA ALA A 222 -11.60 -13.27 22.40
C ALA A 222 -10.77 -13.78 23.59
N ASP A 223 -10.58 -12.93 24.61
CA ASP A 223 -9.74 -13.16 25.78
C ASP A 223 -8.30 -13.58 25.42
N ARG A 224 -7.69 -12.89 24.45
CA ARG A 224 -6.43 -13.32 23.84
C ARG A 224 -5.39 -12.20 23.76
N GLU A 225 -4.15 -12.52 24.09
CA GLU A 225 -2.99 -11.66 23.84
C GLU A 225 -2.54 -11.78 22.37
N SER A 226 -2.26 -10.64 21.74
CA SER A 226 -1.83 -10.58 20.35
C SER A 226 -0.31 -10.46 20.20
N VAL A 227 0.38 -9.87 21.18
CA VAL A 227 1.83 -9.68 21.16
C VAL A 227 2.53 -10.94 21.67
N ALA A 228 3.56 -11.40 20.96
CA ALA A 228 4.32 -12.59 21.36
C ALA A 228 4.94 -12.42 22.76
N PRO A 229 5.00 -13.50 23.58
CA PRO A 229 5.57 -13.44 24.93
C PRO A 229 7.00 -12.85 24.96
N GLY A 230 7.22 -11.82 25.79
CA GLY A 230 8.51 -11.16 25.95
C GLY A 230 8.91 -10.23 24.78
N ALA A 231 8.06 -10.07 23.77
CA ALA A 231 8.30 -9.19 22.64
C ALA A 231 7.58 -7.83 22.83
N ALA A 232 7.85 -6.90 21.91
CA ALA A 232 7.15 -5.62 21.85
C ALA A 232 6.84 -5.26 20.39
N ALA A 233 5.64 -4.72 20.16
CA ALA A 233 5.12 -4.33 18.87
C ALA A 233 5.15 -2.81 18.68
N GLY A 234 4.87 -2.36 17.45
CA GLY A 234 4.98 -0.95 17.08
C GLY A 234 6.44 -0.47 17.03
N LEU A 235 7.39 -1.39 16.95
CA LEU A 235 8.83 -1.11 16.97
C LEU A 235 9.31 -0.69 15.59
N LEU A 236 9.88 0.51 15.50
CA LEU A 236 10.59 0.94 14.30
C LEU A 236 11.99 0.30 14.25
N GLN A 237 12.33 -0.27 13.11
CA GLN A 237 13.59 -0.97 12.86
C GLN A 237 14.28 -0.35 11.65
N LEU A 238 15.53 0.09 11.84
CA LEU A 238 16.35 0.62 10.76
C LEU A 238 17.24 -0.48 10.19
N HIS A 239 17.08 -0.74 8.91
CA HIS A 239 17.87 -1.71 8.14
C HIS A 239 18.85 -0.99 7.22
N GLN A 240 19.99 -1.62 6.97
CA GLN A 240 20.89 -1.19 5.91
C GLN A 240 20.38 -1.64 4.55
N ASP A 241 20.38 -0.73 3.58
CA ASP A 241 19.92 -0.97 2.22
C ASP A 241 21.02 -0.64 1.22
N LEU A 242 21.84 -1.66 0.95
CA LEU A 242 22.93 -1.63 -0.01
C LEU A 242 22.81 -2.85 -0.92
N PRO A 243 21.89 -2.85 -1.90
CA PRO A 243 21.71 -3.97 -2.79
C PRO A 243 22.94 -4.16 -3.69
N ASN A 244 23.14 -5.39 -4.20
CA ASN A 244 24.25 -5.70 -5.09
C ASN A 244 24.16 -4.99 -6.45
N MET A 245 22.94 -4.80 -6.96
CA MET A 245 22.65 -4.13 -8.23
C MET A 245 21.37 -3.30 -8.09
N TRP A 246 21.30 -2.21 -8.84
CA TRP A 246 20.07 -1.41 -9.04
C TRP A 246 19.40 -0.89 -7.74
N ASP A 247 20.02 0.10 -7.09
CA ASP A 247 19.61 0.69 -5.81
C ASP A 247 18.10 0.97 -5.64
N ALA A 248 17.42 1.47 -6.68
CA ALA A 248 15.99 1.80 -6.59
C ALA A 248 15.05 0.60 -6.82
N TRP A 249 15.56 -0.47 -7.42
CA TRP A 249 14.80 -1.66 -7.79
C TRP A 249 14.96 -2.77 -6.75
N ASP A 250 16.18 -3.04 -6.30
CA ASP A 250 16.48 -4.23 -5.49
C ASP A 250 16.60 -3.93 -4.01
N VAL A 251 16.17 -4.91 -3.24
CA VAL A 251 16.50 -5.10 -1.84
C VAL A 251 16.94 -6.54 -1.74
N ASP A 252 18.06 -6.77 -1.07
CA ASP A 252 18.62 -8.09 -0.86
C ASP A 252 18.31 -8.63 0.54
N SER A 253 18.21 -9.95 0.67
CA SER A 253 17.81 -10.60 1.93
C SER A 253 18.78 -10.35 3.08
N PHE A 254 20.05 -10.02 2.80
CA PHE A 254 21.05 -9.70 3.82
C PHE A 254 20.80 -8.37 4.54
N CYS A 255 19.86 -7.54 4.08
CA CYS A 255 19.39 -6.35 4.82
C CYS A 255 18.86 -6.72 6.23
N ARG A 256 18.54 -8.00 6.46
CA ARG A 256 18.09 -8.56 7.75
C ARG A 256 19.23 -8.88 8.71
N ASN A 257 20.46 -8.92 8.24
CA ASN A 257 21.62 -9.29 9.07
C ASN A 257 22.05 -8.13 10.00
N THR A 258 21.72 -6.90 9.61
CA THR A 258 22.03 -5.69 10.38
C THR A 258 20.75 -4.89 10.60
N VAL A 259 20.26 -4.90 11.84
CA VAL A 259 19.02 -4.21 12.24
C VAL A 259 19.30 -3.40 13.49
N THR A 260 18.89 -2.13 13.47
CA THR A 260 18.90 -1.28 14.66
C THR A 260 17.48 -1.05 15.13
N ASP A 261 17.16 -1.55 16.33
CA ASP A 261 15.87 -1.32 16.98
C ASP A 261 15.82 0.09 17.58
N LEU A 262 14.86 0.90 17.16
CA LEU A 262 14.69 2.28 17.63
C LEU A 262 13.84 2.30 18.90
N THR A 263 14.45 1.93 20.02
CA THR A 263 13.76 1.79 21.32
C THR A 263 13.76 3.06 22.16
N ASP A 264 14.72 3.95 21.95
CA ASP A 264 14.79 5.24 22.66
C ASP A 264 13.76 6.22 22.10
N ALA A 265 13.07 6.93 23.00
CA ALA A 265 12.05 7.94 22.66
C ALA A 265 12.47 9.30 23.19
N ASP A 266 12.33 10.34 22.37
CA ASP A 266 12.53 11.73 22.77
C ASP A 266 11.37 12.23 23.63
N GLY A 267 10.19 11.67 23.42
CA GLY A 267 8.98 12.05 24.16
C GLY A 267 7.84 11.06 23.97
N ILE A 268 7.12 10.83 25.05
CA ILE A 268 5.92 9.98 25.11
C ILE A 268 4.86 10.76 25.89
N GLY A 269 3.69 10.96 25.29
CA GLY A 269 2.63 11.74 25.93
C GLY A 269 1.26 11.48 25.33
N VAL A 270 0.25 12.07 25.95
CA VAL A 270 -1.10 12.12 25.39
C VAL A 270 -1.10 13.02 24.15
N GLY A 271 -1.73 12.57 23.08
CA GLY A 271 -1.89 13.35 21.85
C GLY A 271 -2.80 14.56 22.05
N GLU A 272 -2.78 15.50 21.10
CA GLU A 272 -3.56 16.74 21.16
C GLU A 272 -5.09 16.49 21.18
N ASP A 273 -5.53 15.34 20.66
CA ASP A 273 -6.92 14.88 20.69
C ASP A 273 -7.39 14.39 22.07
N GLY A 274 -6.48 14.20 23.03
CA GLY A 274 -6.76 13.63 24.34
C GLY A 274 -7.16 12.15 24.32
N ALA A 275 -7.10 11.48 23.16
CA ALA A 275 -7.62 10.13 22.92
C ALA A 275 -6.58 9.22 22.22
N SER A 276 -5.32 9.63 22.24
CA SER A 276 -4.21 8.92 21.62
C SER A 276 -2.93 9.05 22.44
N VAL A 277 -1.97 8.15 22.19
CA VAL A 277 -0.61 8.24 22.73
C VAL A 277 0.33 8.60 21.60
N ARG A 278 1.07 9.70 21.77
CA ARG A 278 2.06 10.22 20.83
C ARG A 278 3.46 9.86 21.30
N ILE A 279 4.25 9.26 20.42
CA ILE A 279 5.64 8.86 20.63
C ILE A 279 6.50 9.57 19.59
N VAL A 280 7.59 10.19 20.02
CA VAL A 280 8.56 10.87 19.15
C VAL A 280 9.92 10.21 19.32
N ARG A 281 10.61 9.94 18.21
CA ARG A 281 11.96 9.36 18.19
C ARG A 281 12.83 10.07 17.17
N SER A 282 14.08 10.33 17.53
CA SER A 282 15.11 10.80 16.61
C SER A 282 16.12 9.69 16.38
N PHE A 283 16.57 9.54 15.14
CA PHE A 283 17.56 8.53 14.74
C PHE A 283 18.34 9.03 13.52
N GLY A 284 19.66 8.95 13.57
CA GLY A 284 20.49 9.59 12.54
C GLY A 284 20.17 11.07 12.42
N ASP A 285 19.85 11.51 11.20
CA ASP A 285 19.39 12.87 10.88
C ASP A 285 17.85 12.94 10.71
N SER A 286 17.15 11.87 11.05
CA SER A 286 15.73 11.67 10.83
C SER A 286 14.91 11.68 12.13
N ARG A 287 13.60 11.91 12.00
CA ARG A 287 12.67 11.91 13.12
C ARG A 287 11.38 11.20 12.76
N ALA A 288 10.88 10.34 13.64
CA ALA A 288 9.57 9.71 13.50
C ALA A 288 8.64 10.11 14.65
N THR A 289 7.37 10.30 14.31
CA THR A 289 6.27 10.42 15.26
C THR A 289 5.30 9.27 15.00
N GLN A 290 5.02 8.46 16.03
CA GLN A 290 3.96 7.46 16.02
C GLN A 290 2.81 7.94 16.92
N VAL A 291 1.58 7.80 16.44
CA VAL A 291 0.36 8.07 17.22
C VAL A 291 -0.45 6.78 17.27
N PHE A 292 -0.72 6.30 18.49
CA PHE A 292 -1.52 5.11 18.75
C PHE A 292 -2.89 5.52 19.29
N SER A 293 -3.97 5.03 18.68
CA SER A 293 -5.33 5.31 19.14
C SER A 293 -6.25 4.10 19.01
N LEU A 294 -7.25 4.03 19.90
CA LEU A 294 -8.33 3.04 19.85
C LEU A 294 -9.66 3.77 19.60
N PRO A 295 -10.17 3.73 18.34
CA PRO A 295 -11.48 4.29 18.05
C PRO A 295 -12.58 3.59 18.85
N ARG A 296 -13.58 4.35 19.28
CA ARG A 296 -14.70 3.80 20.05
C ARG A 296 -15.51 2.81 19.21
N GLY A 297 -15.78 1.64 19.77
CA GLY A 297 -16.61 0.61 19.12
C GLY A 297 -15.90 -0.13 17.98
N GLU A 298 -14.61 0.11 17.75
CA GLU A 298 -13.81 -0.63 16.78
C GLU A 298 -12.87 -1.63 17.48
N ARG A 299 -12.70 -2.81 16.86
CA ARG A 299 -11.71 -3.82 17.28
C ARG A 299 -10.41 -3.65 16.48
N ARG A 300 -9.85 -2.45 16.51
CA ARG A 300 -8.64 -2.10 15.75
C ARG A 300 -7.81 -1.07 16.49
N LEU A 301 -6.50 -1.34 16.58
CA LEU A 301 -5.50 -0.35 16.91
C LEU A 301 -5.14 0.45 15.65
N VAL A 302 -5.25 1.78 15.72
CA VAL A 302 -4.81 2.67 14.65
C VAL A 302 -3.41 3.17 15.00
N VAL A 303 -2.51 3.07 14.02
CA VAL A 303 -1.11 3.49 14.14
C VAL A 303 -0.81 4.45 13.01
N ASP A 304 -0.77 5.74 13.31
CA ASP A 304 -0.34 6.77 12.38
C ASP A 304 1.14 7.03 12.57
N THR A 305 1.92 6.98 11.49
CA THR A 305 3.37 7.21 11.54
C THR A 305 3.75 8.29 10.55
N GLU A 306 4.29 9.40 11.06
CA GLU A 306 4.89 10.47 10.30
C GLU A 306 6.41 10.39 10.44
N VAL A 307 7.13 10.47 9.32
CA VAL A 307 8.59 10.38 9.32
C VAL A 307 9.15 11.54 8.52
N ASP A 308 9.94 12.37 9.18
CA ASP A 308 10.86 13.31 8.56
C ASP A 308 12.15 12.56 8.25
N TRP A 309 12.30 12.16 6.98
CA TRP A 309 13.29 11.17 6.55
C TRP A 309 14.47 11.80 5.82
N HIS A 310 15.65 11.66 6.41
CA HIS A 310 16.92 12.16 5.91
C HIS A 310 18.03 11.09 5.80
N GLU A 311 17.72 9.83 6.12
CA GLU A 311 18.70 8.75 5.95
C GLU A 311 18.94 8.38 4.48
N THR A 312 20.15 7.90 4.20
CA THR A 312 20.59 7.40 2.89
C THR A 312 20.93 5.92 2.99
N GLU A 313 20.56 5.12 1.99
CA GLU A 313 20.87 3.67 1.94
C GLU A 313 20.34 2.91 3.18
N LYS A 314 19.14 3.28 3.62
CA LYS A 314 18.42 2.66 4.75
C LYS A 314 16.97 2.36 4.38
N ILE A 315 16.42 1.37 5.07
CA ILE A 315 14.98 1.07 5.07
C ILE A 315 14.47 1.11 6.49
N LEU A 316 13.38 1.85 6.72
CA LEU A 316 12.63 1.82 7.96
C LEU A 316 11.51 0.80 7.87
N LYS A 317 11.45 -0.15 8.80
CA LYS A 317 10.36 -1.11 8.93
C LYS A 317 9.65 -0.94 10.27
N LEU A 318 8.37 -1.30 10.32
CA LEU A 318 7.57 -1.32 11.54
C LEU A 318 7.24 -2.77 11.88
N ALA A 319 7.69 -3.23 13.05
CA ALA A 319 7.59 -4.63 13.46
C ALA A 319 6.43 -4.87 14.44
N PHE A 320 5.71 -5.97 14.19
CA PHE A 320 4.66 -6.51 15.05
C PHE A 320 4.91 -8.01 15.26
N PRO A 321 5.63 -8.41 16.32
CA PRO A 321 5.81 -9.81 16.68
C PRO A 321 4.50 -10.33 17.28
N LEU A 322 3.69 -11.00 16.47
CA LEU A 322 2.39 -11.54 16.90
C LEU A 322 2.52 -12.92 17.52
N ASP A 323 1.71 -13.23 18.53
CA ASP A 323 1.59 -14.57 19.14
C ASP A 323 0.78 -15.52 18.24
N LEU A 324 1.26 -15.74 17.01
CA LEU A 324 0.60 -16.53 15.98
C LEU A 324 1.57 -17.58 15.41
N HIS A 325 1.12 -18.83 15.41
CA HIS A 325 1.79 -19.92 14.71
C HIS A 325 0.90 -20.40 13.57
N ALA A 326 1.25 -20.04 12.34
CA ALA A 326 0.53 -20.41 11.12
C ALA A 326 1.52 -20.74 10.01
N GLU A 327 1.19 -21.73 9.17
CA GLU A 327 2.02 -22.17 8.04
C GLU A 327 1.99 -21.19 6.85
N ARG A 328 0.93 -20.38 6.78
CA ARG A 328 0.67 -19.43 5.69
C ARG A 328 -0.10 -18.21 6.17
N TYR A 329 0.08 -17.11 5.45
CA TYR A 329 -0.65 -15.86 5.64
C TYR A 329 -1.41 -15.48 4.35
N ALA A 330 -2.50 -14.71 4.50
CA ALA A 330 -3.35 -14.30 3.39
C ALA A 330 -3.05 -12.84 3.02
N SER A 331 -2.51 -12.63 1.83
CA SER A 331 -2.19 -11.30 1.32
C SER A 331 -3.21 -10.84 0.30
N GLU A 332 -3.80 -9.67 0.49
CA GLU A 332 -4.69 -9.08 -0.51
C GLU A 332 -3.94 -8.77 -1.81
N THR A 333 -4.54 -9.14 -2.93
CA THR A 333 -4.10 -8.80 -4.29
C THR A 333 -5.29 -8.21 -5.07
N GLN A 334 -5.09 -7.87 -6.35
CA GLN A 334 -6.19 -7.36 -7.17
C GLN A 334 -7.35 -8.38 -7.19
N PHE A 335 -8.53 -7.94 -6.75
CA PHE A 335 -9.78 -8.71 -6.73
C PHE A 335 -9.76 -10.01 -5.90
N GLY A 336 -8.85 -10.16 -4.94
CA GLY A 336 -8.81 -11.36 -4.10
C GLY A 336 -7.67 -11.38 -3.10
N HIS A 337 -7.23 -12.57 -2.72
CA HIS A 337 -6.06 -12.78 -1.89
C HIS A 337 -5.29 -14.02 -2.35
N VAL A 338 -4.01 -14.08 -2.01
CA VAL A 338 -3.15 -15.25 -2.20
C VAL A 338 -2.62 -15.71 -0.85
N PHE A 339 -2.47 -17.02 -0.68
CA PHE A 339 -1.77 -17.57 0.47
C PHE A 339 -0.28 -17.68 0.16
N ARG A 340 0.57 -17.15 1.05
CA ARG A 340 2.02 -17.31 1.00
C ARG A 340 2.52 -18.00 2.27
N PRO A 341 3.57 -18.84 2.18
CA PRO A 341 4.11 -19.52 3.33
C PRO A 341 4.82 -18.56 4.28
N THR A 342 4.82 -18.88 5.57
CA THR A 342 5.56 -18.15 6.63
C THR A 342 6.96 -18.71 6.87
N HIS A 343 7.28 -19.87 6.27
CA HIS A 343 8.57 -20.54 6.35
C HIS A 343 9.38 -20.40 5.06
N THR A 344 10.66 -20.75 5.11
CA THR A 344 11.63 -20.62 4.01
C THR A 344 12.29 -21.98 3.67
N ASN A 345 11.50 -23.03 3.52
CA ASN A 345 11.98 -24.41 3.39
C ASN A 345 12.50 -24.71 1.97
N THR A 346 12.01 -24.01 0.96
CA THR A 346 12.48 -24.12 -0.43
C THR A 346 13.07 -22.82 -0.95
N SER A 347 13.83 -22.87 -2.04
CA SER A 347 14.38 -21.65 -2.68
C SER A 347 13.29 -20.66 -3.08
N TRP A 348 12.16 -21.16 -3.60
CA TRP A 348 10.99 -20.35 -3.97
C TRP A 348 10.39 -19.63 -2.77
N GLU A 349 10.43 -20.24 -1.60
CA GLU A 349 9.91 -19.65 -0.36
C GLU A 349 10.90 -18.65 0.22
N ALA A 350 12.19 -19.00 0.26
CA ALA A 350 13.26 -18.11 0.69
C ALA A 350 13.32 -16.82 -0.15
N ALA A 351 13.01 -16.91 -1.44
CA ALA A 351 12.91 -15.77 -2.33
C ALA A 351 11.80 -14.78 -1.96
N ARG A 352 10.75 -15.20 -1.22
CA ARG A 352 9.59 -14.37 -0.84
C ARG A 352 9.77 -13.67 0.51
N PHE A 353 10.99 -13.21 0.77
CA PHE A 353 11.31 -12.54 2.02
C PHE A 353 10.60 -11.17 2.10
N GLU A 354 10.48 -10.44 0.99
CA GLU A 354 9.54 -9.30 0.86
C GLU A 354 8.46 -9.65 -0.18
N ALA A 355 7.22 -9.25 0.04
CA ALA A 355 6.10 -9.54 -0.87
C ALA A 355 5.16 -8.34 -1.02
N CYS A 356 4.54 -8.24 -2.21
CA CYS A 356 3.53 -7.22 -2.47
C CYS A 356 2.22 -7.57 -1.76
N ASN A 357 1.62 -6.58 -1.10
CA ASN A 357 0.32 -6.66 -0.45
C ASN A 357 -0.49 -5.42 -0.83
N HIS A 358 -1.80 -5.56 -1.06
CA HIS A 358 -2.64 -4.44 -1.50
C HIS A 358 -3.14 -3.56 -0.34
N ARG A 359 -3.87 -4.11 0.64
CA ARG A 359 -4.30 -3.36 1.84
C ARG A 359 -4.09 -4.11 3.16
N PHE A 360 -4.11 -5.44 3.13
CA PHE A 360 -3.92 -6.28 4.32
C PHE A 360 -3.02 -7.49 4.03
N VAL A 361 -2.46 -8.05 5.11
CA VAL A 361 -1.61 -9.25 5.16
C VAL A 361 -1.97 -10.10 6.38
#